data_AF-A0A261BUC0-F1
#
_entry.id   AF-A0A261BUC0-F1
#
_cell.length_a   1.000
_cell.length_b   1.000
_cell.length_c   1.000
_cell.angle_alpha   90.00
_cell.angle_beta   90.00
_cell.angle_gamma   90.00
#
_symmetry.space_group_name_H-M   'P 1'
#
loop_
_entity.id
_entity.type
_entity.pdbx_description
1 polymer ?
#
loop_
_entity_poly.entity_id
_entity_poly.type
_entity_poly.pdbx_seq_one_letter_code
_entity_poly.pdbx_strand_id
1 'polypeptide(L)'
;MNESKTSGIGKMYEEFKITQLVNETLTTVIENVQINHDKISTKAKPRPLSAIHEEIREYDQLSRELEGLAIRGCFLTMLEKFPQVRPIWGFGKRIEGRVEETWKPEIVEDFYFRHHCASLQAALNMIIQNKDDRNGMRRMLNEMGAHHFFYDACEPHFEVFQECLLESMRLVLNGGDSLDDEIEQSWICLLQTIRLHMGEGVEIQRANYLSQCLIPKEMEEVRDNWSKIESYGFRKAGILLCESAFESYSILLKMHNLSMTLPIEANKTSESFVALSDQIMKALDKTIKSYTPEEGFANLILEIRDFVIKFLVVEVCPPLIRKSFIDGMIHMLCKILNIKHVKEDFLHVWKKVYRVMEQSMIANIVEY
;
A
#
# COMPACT_ATOMS: atom_id res chain seq x y z
N MET A 1 32.48 -31.60 -28.34
CA MET A 1 31.84 -32.48 -27.34
C MET A 1 32.37 -32.13 -25.96
N ASN A 2 31.62 -31.32 -25.21
CA ASN A 2 31.45 -31.39 -23.75
C ASN A 2 30.70 -30.12 -23.29
N GLU A 3 29.42 -30.08 -23.62
CA GLU A 3 28.43 -29.30 -22.88
C GLU A 3 27.45 -30.28 -22.24
N SER A 4 26.73 -29.82 -21.21
CA SER A 4 25.76 -30.58 -20.39
C SER A 4 26.37 -31.32 -19.18
N LYS A 5 26.51 -30.59 -18.08
CA LYS A 5 26.30 -31.11 -16.70
C LYS A 5 26.13 -30.04 -15.63
N THR A 6 26.42 -28.76 -15.91
CA THR A 6 26.35 -27.67 -14.92
C THR A 6 25.01 -26.93 -14.83
N SER A 7 24.08 -27.10 -15.80
CA SER A 7 22.78 -26.42 -15.82
C SER A 7 21.77 -26.98 -14.79
N GLY A 8 21.88 -28.25 -14.40
CA GLY A 8 20.92 -28.89 -13.48
C GLY A 8 21.13 -28.56 -12.00
N ILE A 9 22.38 -28.29 -11.59
CA ILE A 9 22.70 -28.03 -10.18
C ILE A 9 22.26 -26.62 -9.77
N GLY A 10 22.37 -25.63 -10.67
CA GLY A 10 21.91 -24.26 -10.42
C GLY A 10 20.40 -24.14 -10.24
N LYS A 11 19.60 -24.79 -11.10
CA LYS A 11 18.13 -24.83 -10.97
C LYS A 11 17.68 -25.52 -9.67
N MET A 12 18.31 -26.64 -9.32
CA MET A 12 18.00 -27.35 -8.08
C MET A 12 18.36 -26.53 -6.83
N TYR A 13 19.47 -25.78 -6.86
CA TYR A 13 19.85 -24.88 -5.77
C TYR A 13 18.91 -23.67 -5.67
N GLU A 14 18.43 -23.13 -6.80
CA GLU A 14 17.41 -22.06 -6.82
C GLU A 14 16.05 -22.55 -6.32
N GLU A 15 15.57 -23.71 -6.78
CA GLU A 15 14.31 -24.32 -6.31
C GLU A 15 14.37 -24.67 -4.82
N PHE A 16 15.50 -25.20 -4.35
CA PHE A 16 15.71 -25.49 -2.93
C PHE A 16 15.70 -24.20 -2.09
N LYS A 17 16.35 -23.14 -2.55
CA LYS A 17 16.42 -21.86 -1.83
C LYS A 17 15.07 -21.12 -1.81
N ILE A 18 14.31 -21.19 -2.90
CA ILE A 18 12.93 -20.66 -2.97
C ILE A 18 12.02 -21.42 -2.01
N THR A 19 12.09 -22.76 -2.02
CA THR A 19 11.31 -23.61 -1.10
C THR A 19 11.68 -23.31 0.35
N GLN A 20 12.97 -23.14 0.65
CA GLN A 20 13.45 -22.81 1.99
C GLN A 20 12.94 -21.44 2.47
N LEU A 21 13.03 -20.39 1.66
CA LEU A 21 12.54 -19.06 2.04
C LEU A 21 11.01 -18.98 2.19
N VAL A 22 10.26 -19.70 1.33
CA VAL A 22 8.80 -19.82 1.47
C VAL A 22 8.45 -20.51 2.78
N ASN A 23 9.17 -21.58 3.13
CA ASN A 23 8.99 -22.28 4.40
C ASN A 23 9.37 -21.41 5.60
N GLU A 24 10.46 -20.63 5.53
CA GLU A 24 10.86 -19.69 6.59
C GLU A 24 9.80 -18.61 6.80
N THR A 25 9.22 -18.08 5.71
CA THR A 25 8.14 -17.07 5.77
C THR A 25 6.86 -17.67 6.36
N LEU A 26 6.45 -18.85 5.89
CA LEU A 26 5.28 -19.57 6.42
C LEU A 26 5.45 -19.97 7.89
N THR A 27 6.65 -20.38 8.28
CA THR A 27 6.97 -20.75 9.67
C THR A 27 6.88 -19.52 10.57
N THR A 28 7.43 -18.39 10.14
CA THR A 28 7.32 -17.12 10.87
C THR A 28 5.85 -16.68 11.05
N VAL A 29 5.04 -16.85 10.01
CA VAL A 29 3.59 -16.55 10.06
C VAL A 29 2.87 -17.51 11.04
N ILE A 30 3.14 -18.82 10.97
CA ILE A 30 2.51 -19.82 11.85
C ILE A 30 2.91 -19.62 13.32
N GLU A 31 4.19 -19.34 13.59
CA GLU A 31 4.71 -19.09 14.94
C GLU A 31 4.10 -17.82 15.54
N ASN A 32 3.94 -16.75 14.76
CA ASN A 32 3.31 -15.51 15.22
C ASN A 32 1.80 -15.66 15.46
N VAL A 33 1.12 -16.49 14.67
CA VAL A 33 -0.30 -16.85 14.88
C VAL A 33 -0.49 -17.60 16.21
N GLN A 34 0.48 -18.41 16.63
CA GLN A 34 0.42 -19.13 17.91
C GLN A 34 0.72 -18.23 19.12
N ILE A 35 1.56 -17.21 18.95
CA ILE A 35 1.98 -16.31 20.05
C ILE A 35 0.92 -15.24 20.38
N ASN A 36 0.13 -14.79 19.39
CA ASN A 36 -0.82 -13.68 19.56
C ASN A 36 -2.26 -14.09 19.94
N HIS A 37 -2.45 -15.33 20.43
CA HIS A 37 -3.75 -15.89 20.77
C HIS A 37 -4.56 -15.07 21.82
N ASP A 38 -3.91 -14.24 22.64
CA ASP A 38 -4.53 -13.69 23.86
C ASP A 38 -4.90 -12.19 23.84
N LYS A 39 -4.89 -11.47 22.69
CA LYS A 39 -5.14 -10.00 22.69
C LYS A 39 -6.00 -9.43 21.57
N ILE A 40 -6.99 -10.15 21.05
CA ILE A 40 -7.92 -9.57 20.06
C ILE A 40 -9.23 -9.13 20.73
N SER A 41 -9.37 -7.81 20.90
CA SER A 41 -10.56 -7.12 21.43
C SER A 41 -11.74 -7.21 20.44
N THR A 42 -12.89 -7.63 20.94
CA THR A 42 -14.10 -7.94 20.18
C THR A 42 -15.09 -6.77 20.16
N LYS A 43 -14.90 -5.76 19.30
CA LYS A 43 -15.99 -4.81 18.96
C LYS A 43 -15.92 -4.28 17.53
N ALA A 44 -16.43 -5.07 16.59
CA ALA A 44 -17.08 -4.59 15.37
C ALA A 44 -18.12 -5.65 14.95
N LYS A 45 -19.40 -5.26 14.82
CA LYS A 45 -20.47 -6.17 14.38
C LYS A 45 -20.33 -6.40 12.87
N PRO A 46 -20.07 -7.63 12.38
CA PRO A 46 -19.99 -7.90 10.95
C PRO A 46 -21.38 -7.92 10.31
N ARG A 47 -21.48 -7.51 9.04
CA ARG A 47 -22.60 -7.88 8.16
C ARG A 47 -22.57 -9.40 7.91
N PRO A 48 -23.71 -10.07 7.64
CA PRO A 48 -23.77 -11.52 7.59
C PRO A 48 -23.07 -12.08 6.33
N LEU A 49 -22.02 -12.89 6.56
CA LEU A 49 -21.26 -13.70 5.58
C LEU A 49 -22.07 -14.85 4.94
N SER A 50 -23.39 -14.88 5.11
CA SER A 50 -24.25 -16.03 4.78
C SER A 50 -24.58 -16.17 3.29
N ALA A 51 -24.13 -15.24 2.45
CA ALA A 51 -24.31 -15.30 0.99
C ALA A 51 -23.05 -15.83 0.24
N ILE A 52 -21.91 -15.99 0.92
CA ILE A 52 -20.65 -16.49 0.32
C ILE A 52 -20.58 -18.03 0.43
N HIS A 53 -21.73 -18.73 0.38
CA HIS A 53 -21.87 -20.01 1.07
C HIS A 53 -22.20 -21.25 0.23
N GLU A 54 -22.28 -21.17 -1.10
CA GLU A 54 -22.44 -22.38 -1.93
C GLU A 54 -21.49 -22.50 -3.14
N GLU A 55 -20.65 -21.50 -3.44
CA GLU A 55 -19.91 -21.41 -4.72
C GLU A 55 -18.38 -21.35 -4.56
N ILE A 56 -17.78 -22.28 -3.80
CA ILE A 56 -16.34 -22.64 -3.97
C ILE A 56 -16.25 -24.15 -4.22
N ARG A 57 -17.10 -24.65 -5.13
CA ARG A 57 -16.98 -26.00 -5.68
C ARG A 57 -15.93 -25.99 -6.80
N GLU A 58 -15.01 -26.93 -6.70
CA GLU A 58 -14.03 -27.34 -7.71
C GLU A 58 -12.93 -26.34 -8.10
N TYR A 59 -12.10 -25.97 -7.13
CA TYR A 59 -10.73 -25.51 -7.41
C TYR A 59 -9.80 -26.70 -7.73
N ASP A 60 -10.06 -27.43 -8.82
CA ASP A 60 -9.14 -28.49 -9.27
C ASP A 60 -8.80 -28.37 -10.77
N GLN A 61 -9.25 -27.30 -11.44
CA GLN A 61 -9.16 -27.16 -12.89
C GLN A 61 -8.12 -26.15 -13.39
N LEU A 62 -7.68 -25.18 -12.57
CA LEU A 62 -6.59 -24.30 -12.99
C LEU A 62 -5.26 -25.04 -12.78
N SER A 63 -4.64 -25.51 -13.86
CA SER A 63 -3.30 -26.08 -13.76
C SER A 63 -2.36 -25.04 -13.11
N ARG A 64 -1.40 -25.48 -12.30
CA ARG A 64 -0.41 -24.59 -11.65
C ARG A 64 0.31 -23.66 -12.65
N GLU A 65 0.41 -24.10 -13.90
CA GLU A 65 0.96 -23.32 -15.00
C GLU A 65 0.03 -22.16 -15.42
N LEU A 66 -1.27 -22.42 -15.58
CA LEU A 66 -2.26 -21.39 -15.91
C LEU A 66 -2.42 -20.38 -14.76
N GLU A 67 -2.36 -20.83 -13.50
CA GLU A 67 -2.33 -19.95 -12.33
C GLU A 67 -1.12 -19.01 -12.36
N GLY A 68 0.07 -19.56 -12.65
CA GLY A 68 1.29 -18.77 -12.77
C GLY A 68 1.24 -17.76 -13.91
N LEU A 69 0.63 -18.11 -15.04
CA LEU A 69 0.43 -17.19 -16.17
C LEU A 69 -0.56 -16.07 -15.83
N ALA A 70 -1.67 -16.39 -15.16
CA ALA A 70 -2.66 -15.40 -14.74
C ALA A 70 -2.07 -14.42 -13.71
N ILE A 71 -1.28 -14.89 -12.75
CA ILE A 71 -0.61 -14.03 -11.77
C ILE A 71 0.40 -13.10 -12.45
N ARG A 72 1.21 -13.61 -13.39
CA ARG A 72 2.17 -12.77 -14.13
C ARG A 72 1.44 -11.72 -14.96
N GLY A 73 0.42 -12.13 -15.71
CA GLY A 73 -0.39 -11.22 -16.52
C GLY A 73 -1.11 -10.16 -15.69
N CYS A 74 -1.57 -10.51 -14.48
CA CYS A 74 -2.13 -9.57 -13.51
C CYS A 74 -1.14 -8.43 -13.21
N PHE A 75 0.08 -8.74 -12.75
CA PHE A 75 1.05 -7.71 -12.40
C PHE A 75 1.55 -6.93 -13.62
N LEU A 76 1.70 -7.56 -14.78
CA LEU A 76 2.04 -6.83 -16.02
C LEU A 76 0.94 -5.83 -16.38
N THR A 77 -0.32 -6.25 -16.29
CA THR A 77 -1.49 -5.38 -16.52
C THR A 77 -1.54 -4.24 -15.50
N MET A 78 -1.29 -4.51 -14.23
CA MET A 78 -1.22 -3.48 -13.19
C MET A 78 -0.13 -2.44 -13.50
N LEU A 79 1.08 -2.91 -13.83
CA LEU A 79 2.23 -2.03 -14.12
C LEU A 79 2.01 -1.22 -15.41
N GLU A 80 1.25 -1.74 -16.37
CA GLU A 80 0.89 -1.06 -17.61
C GLU A 80 -0.19 0.00 -17.38
N LYS A 81 -1.35 -0.40 -16.83
CA LYS A 81 -2.52 0.47 -16.67
C LYS A 81 -2.41 1.48 -15.53
N PHE A 82 -1.63 1.16 -14.50
CA PHE A 82 -1.50 1.98 -13.30
C PHE A 82 -0.04 2.36 -13.02
N PRO A 83 0.59 3.26 -13.81
CA PRO A 83 1.97 3.69 -13.59
C PRO A 83 2.28 4.18 -12.17
N GLN A 84 1.27 4.73 -11.47
CA GLN A 84 1.39 5.21 -10.10
C GLN A 84 1.75 4.12 -9.07
N VAL A 85 1.45 2.83 -9.35
CA VAL A 85 1.79 1.74 -8.42
C VAL A 85 3.20 1.18 -8.65
N ARG A 86 3.85 1.49 -9.78
CA ARG A 86 5.19 0.97 -10.13
C ARG A 86 6.22 1.14 -9.01
N PRO A 87 6.29 2.28 -8.30
CA PRO A 87 7.34 2.50 -7.31
C PRO A 87 7.16 1.75 -5.98
N ILE A 88 6.02 1.05 -5.80
CA ILE A 88 5.82 0.09 -4.70
C ILE A 88 6.86 -1.04 -4.82
N TRP A 89 7.17 -1.47 -6.05
CA TRP A 89 8.13 -2.53 -6.30
C TRP A 89 9.44 -2.01 -6.88
N GLY A 90 10.55 -2.63 -6.47
CA GLY A 90 11.86 -2.35 -7.07
C GLY A 90 11.90 -2.61 -8.58
N PHE A 91 11.17 -3.63 -9.04
CA PHE A 91 11.10 -3.96 -10.47
C PHE A 91 10.24 -2.99 -11.28
N GLY A 92 9.17 -2.45 -10.71
CA GLY A 92 8.30 -1.50 -11.41
C GLY A 92 9.00 -0.19 -11.76
N LYS A 93 9.94 0.26 -10.91
CA LYS A 93 10.75 1.47 -11.14
C LYS A 93 11.61 1.43 -12.41
N ARG A 94 11.81 0.25 -13.03
CA ARG A 94 12.67 0.07 -14.22
C ARG A 94 11.95 0.19 -15.56
N ILE A 95 10.62 0.29 -15.54
CA ILE A 95 9.76 0.30 -16.73
C ILE A 95 9.77 1.66 -17.43
N GLU A 96 9.97 2.72 -16.66
CA GLU A 96 9.64 4.06 -17.08
C GLU A 96 10.65 4.68 -18.07
N GLY A 97 10.14 5.48 -19.01
CA GLY A 97 10.91 6.05 -20.12
C GLY A 97 11.01 5.12 -21.33
N ARG A 98 10.42 3.92 -21.23
CA ARG A 98 10.37 2.93 -22.31
C ARG A 98 9.00 3.05 -22.99
N VAL A 99 9.01 3.54 -24.22
CA VAL A 99 7.80 3.80 -25.03
C VAL A 99 7.30 2.52 -25.74
N GLU A 100 8.13 1.49 -25.81
CA GLU A 100 7.83 0.23 -26.48
C GLU A 100 7.55 -0.89 -25.47
N GLU A 101 6.71 -1.88 -25.83
CA GLU A 101 6.39 -3.07 -25.01
C GLU A 101 7.60 -3.99 -24.71
N THR A 102 8.82 -3.55 -25.01
CA THR A 102 10.08 -4.26 -24.79
C THR A 102 10.38 -4.51 -23.31
N TRP A 103 9.73 -3.80 -22.39
CA TRP A 103 9.93 -3.98 -20.96
C TRP A 103 9.25 -5.24 -20.40
N LYS A 104 8.15 -5.72 -21.00
CA LYS A 104 7.37 -6.86 -20.47
C LYS A 104 8.25 -8.13 -20.40
N PRO A 105 8.98 -8.54 -21.46
CA PRO A 105 9.89 -9.69 -21.39
C PRO A 105 11.00 -9.54 -20.34
N GLU A 106 11.57 -8.34 -20.18
CA GLU A 106 12.62 -8.10 -19.17
C GLU A 106 12.10 -8.24 -17.74
N ILE A 107 10.90 -7.72 -17.47
CA ILE A 107 10.27 -7.84 -16.15
C ILE A 107 9.93 -9.30 -15.83
N VAL A 108 9.48 -10.07 -16.81
CA VAL A 108 9.20 -11.52 -16.62
C VAL A 108 10.46 -12.28 -16.19
N GLU A 109 11.63 -11.90 -16.65
CA GLU A 109 12.91 -12.51 -16.26
C GLU A 109 13.47 -11.99 -14.93
N ASP A 110 12.97 -10.84 -14.45
CA ASP A 110 13.45 -10.23 -13.22
C ASP A 110 13.23 -11.13 -12.00
N PHE A 111 14.29 -11.30 -11.21
CA PHE A 111 14.28 -12.17 -10.02
C PHE A 111 13.20 -11.75 -9.01
N TYR A 112 13.08 -10.45 -8.71
CA TYR A 112 12.14 -9.96 -7.70
C TYR A 112 10.70 -10.07 -8.19
N PHE A 113 10.46 -9.85 -9.48
CA PHE A 113 9.14 -10.06 -10.08
C PHE A 113 8.71 -11.53 -10.02
N ARG A 114 9.57 -12.46 -10.47
CA ARG A 114 9.29 -13.90 -10.42
C ARG A 114 9.06 -14.38 -8.99
N HIS A 115 9.88 -13.90 -8.05
CA HIS A 115 9.71 -14.22 -6.64
C HIS A 115 8.38 -13.72 -6.08
N HIS A 116 7.98 -12.48 -6.38
CA HIS A 116 6.70 -11.94 -5.93
C HIS A 116 5.51 -12.73 -6.48
N CYS A 117 5.55 -13.11 -7.77
CA CYS A 117 4.53 -13.97 -8.39
C CYS A 117 4.44 -15.33 -7.71
N ALA A 118 5.57 -15.97 -7.41
CA ALA A 118 5.61 -17.26 -6.73
C ALA A 118 5.07 -17.16 -5.30
N SER A 119 5.40 -16.10 -4.56
CA SER A 119 4.87 -15.86 -3.21
C SER A 119 3.36 -15.66 -3.21
N LEU A 120 2.81 -14.93 -4.18
CA LEU A 120 1.36 -14.80 -4.34
C LEU A 120 0.71 -16.14 -4.69
N GLN A 121 1.31 -16.91 -5.61
CA GLN A 121 0.79 -18.22 -5.97
C GLN A 121 0.74 -19.16 -4.76
N ALA A 122 1.79 -19.18 -3.94
CA ALA A 122 1.82 -19.96 -2.70
C ALA A 122 0.73 -19.49 -1.72
N ALA A 123 0.53 -18.17 -1.59
CA ALA A 123 -0.52 -17.62 -0.74
C ALA A 123 -1.93 -17.98 -1.21
N LEU A 124 -2.23 -17.90 -2.51
CA LEU A 124 -3.53 -18.32 -3.07
C LEU A 124 -3.78 -19.81 -2.81
N ASN A 125 -2.79 -20.66 -3.07
CA ASN A 125 -2.88 -22.09 -2.77
C ASN A 125 -3.17 -22.34 -1.28
N MET A 126 -2.51 -21.63 -0.37
CA MET A 126 -2.77 -21.73 1.07
C MET A 126 -4.19 -21.28 1.44
N ILE A 127 -4.68 -20.17 0.86
CA ILE A 127 -6.05 -19.67 1.08
C ILE A 127 -7.08 -20.74 0.65
N ILE A 128 -6.88 -21.33 -0.51
CA ILE A 128 -7.80 -22.32 -1.06
C ILE A 128 -7.77 -23.63 -0.27
N GLN A 129 -6.59 -24.08 0.16
CA GLN A 129 -6.45 -25.27 1.01
C GLN A 129 -7.15 -25.10 2.37
N ASN A 130 -7.33 -23.86 2.83
CA ASN A 130 -7.99 -23.54 4.09
C ASN A 130 -9.41 -22.98 3.90
N LYS A 131 -10.02 -23.15 2.71
CA LYS A 131 -11.34 -22.59 2.40
C LYS A 131 -12.46 -22.99 3.37
N ASP A 132 -12.33 -24.16 3.99
CA ASP A 132 -13.30 -24.69 4.94
C ASP A 132 -13.08 -24.15 6.39
N ASP A 133 -11.88 -23.65 6.72
CA ASP A 133 -11.60 -22.99 8.01
C ASP A 133 -11.74 -21.47 7.88
N ARG A 134 -12.98 -21.00 7.98
CA ARG A 134 -13.33 -19.57 7.90
C ARG A 134 -12.57 -18.70 8.89
N ASN A 135 -12.44 -19.17 10.13
CA ASN A 135 -11.81 -18.39 11.19
C ASN A 135 -10.28 -18.35 11.02
N GLY A 136 -9.68 -19.48 10.64
CA GLY A 136 -8.27 -19.54 10.28
C GLY A 136 -7.94 -18.66 9.07
N MET A 137 -8.71 -18.80 7.99
CA MET A 137 -8.53 -18.01 6.76
C MET A 137 -8.65 -16.51 7.04
N ARG A 138 -9.66 -16.07 7.80
CA ARG A 138 -9.79 -14.66 8.19
C ARG A 138 -8.58 -14.16 8.97
N ARG A 139 -8.13 -14.88 10.01
CA ARG A 139 -6.96 -14.46 10.80
C ARG A 139 -5.70 -14.34 9.94
N MET A 140 -5.48 -15.32 9.07
CA MET A 140 -4.34 -15.34 8.16
C MET A 140 -4.37 -14.16 7.17
N LEU A 141 -5.52 -13.89 6.56
CA LEU A 141 -5.69 -12.75 5.64
C LEU A 141 -5.55 -11.41 6.37
N ASN A 142 -6.04 -11.29 7.60
CA ASN A 142 -5.84 -10.09 8.42
C ASN A 142 -4.36 -9.86 8.71
N GLU A 143 -3.59 -10.91 9.03
CA GLU A 143 -2.14 -10.80 9.24
C GLU A 143 -1.41 -10.37 7.96
N MET A 144 -1.76 -10.98 6.82
CA MET A 144 -1.24 -10.58 5.53
C MET A 144 -1.56 -9.09 5.24
N GLY A 145 -2.79 -8.66 5.49
CA GLY A 145 -3.20 -7.26 5.39
C GLY A 145 -2.38 -6.33 6.28
N ALA A 146 -2.17 -6.69 7.54
CA ALA A 146 -1.36 -5.92 8.49
C ALA A 146 0.09 -5.77 8.01
N HIS A 147 0.68 -6.78 7.38
CA HIS A 147 2.01 -6.66 6.77
C HIS A 147 2.00 -5.70 5.56
N HIS A 148 0.95 -5.73 4.74
CA HIS A 148 0.82 -4.87 3.56
C HIS A 148 0.73 -3.38 3.91
N PHE A 149 0.23 -3.03 5.10
CA PHE A 149 0.31 -1.66 5.65
C PHE A 149 1.76 -1.13 5.69
N PHE A 150 2.75 -1.99 6.02
CA PHE A 150 4.17 -1.61 6.07
C PHE A 150 4.83 -1.59 4.69
N TYR A 151 4.24 -2.25 3.70
CA TYR A 151 4.67 -2.19 2.30
C TYR A 151 4.08 -1.00 1.54
N ASP A 152 3.42 -0.09 2.25
CA ASP A 152 2.69 1.04 1.68
C ASP A 152 1.59 0.64 0.69
N ALA A 153 1.07 -0.59 0.85
CA ALA A 153 -0.15 -1.02 0.20
C ALA A 153 -1.36 -0.65 1.08
N CYS A 154 -2.46 -0.31 0.41
CA CYS A 154 -3.73 0.04 1.05
C CYS A 154 -4.87 -0.56 0.23
N GLU A 155 -6.08 -0.45 0.75
CA GLU A 155 -7.28 -1.09 0.26
C GLU A 155 -7.56 -0.81 -1.24
N PRO A 156 -7.37 0.41 -1.78
CA PRO A 156 -7.51 0.65 -3.23
C PRO A 156 -6.56 -0.19 -4.10
N HIS A 157 -5.36 -0.53 -3.60
CA HIS A 157 -4.44 -1.39 -4.34
C HIS A 157 -4.96 -2.84 -4.43
N PHE A 158 -5.70 -3.32 -3.43
CA PHE A 158 -6.31 -4.65 -3.45
C PHE A 158 -7.46 -4.74 -4.46
N GLU A 159 -8.20 -3.65 -4.65
CA GLU A 159 -9.22 -3.55 -5.69
C GLU A 159 -8.62 -3.60 -7.10
N VAL A 160 -7.58 -2.79 -7.35
CA VAL A 160 -6.83 -2.84 -8.63
C VAL A 160 -6.25 -4.23 -8.90
N PHE A 161 -5.72 -4.88 -7.86
CA PHE A 161 -5.21 -6.24 -7.96
C PHE A 161 -6.31 -7.24 -8.35
N GLN A 162 -7.47 -7.20 -7.68
CA GLN A 162 -8.60 -8.06 -7.99
C GLN A 162 -9.06 -7.91 -9.45
N GLU A 163 -9.20 -6.67 -9.94
CA GLU A 163 -9.60 -6.38 -11.31
C GLU A 163 -8.59 -6.93 -12.34
N CYS A 164 -7.31 -6.66 -12.13
CA CYS A 164 -6.25 -7.09 -13.04
C CYS A 164 -6.07 -8.62 -13.05
N LEU A 165 -6.30 -9.29 -11.91
CA LEU A 165 -6.22 -10.75 -11.84
C LEU A 165 -7.36 -11.40 -12.63
N LEU A 166 -8.60 -10.92 -12.45
CA LEU A 166 -9.74 -11.42 -13.21
C LEU A 166 -9.57 -11.19 -14.71
N GLU A 167 -9.09 -10.01 -15.12
CA GLU A 167 -8.78 -9.74 -16.52
C GLU A 167 -7.72 -10.70 -17.07
N SER A 168 -6.63 -10.90 -16.33
CA SER A 168 -5.57 -11.81 -16.75
C SER A 168 -6.04 -13.26 -16.82
N MET A 169 -6.92 -13.68 -15.91
CA MET A 169 -7.52 -15.01 -15.93
C MET A 169 -8.39 -15.20 -17.18
N ARG A 170 -9.25 -14.23 -17.51
CA ARG A 170 -10.04 -14.26 -18.75
C ARG A 170 -9.15 -14.40 -19.98
N LEU A 171 -8.02 -13.70 -20.03
CA LEU A 171 -7.08 -13.80 -21.15
C LEU A 171 -6.39 -15.16 -21.24
N VAL A 172 -5.95 -15.72 -20.11
CA VAL A 172 -5.26 -17.02 -20.04
C VAL A 172 -6.21 -18.19 -20.31
N LEU A 173 -7.50 -18.03 -19.97
CA LEU A 173 -8.52 -19.08 -20.06
C LEU A 173 -9.45 -18.92 -21.27
N ASN A 174 -9.34 -17.82 -22.03
CA ASN A 174 -10.09 -17.60 -23.26
C ASN A 174 -9.67 -18.61 -24.34
N GLY A 175 -10.57 -19.53 -24.67
CA GLY A 175 -10.40 -20.48 -25.77
C GLY A 175 -10.52 -21.97 -25.41
N GLY A 176 -10.85 -22.32 -24.17
CA GLY A 176 -11.20 -23.68 -23.76
C GLY A 176 -12.43 -23.72 -22.86
N ASP A 177 -12.98 -24.91 -22.60
CA ASP A 177 -14.09 -25.20 -21.68
C ASP A 177 -13.75 -24.90 -20.18
N SER A 178 -12.84 -23.96 -19.91
CA SER A 178 -12.07 -23.85 -18.66
C SER A 178 -12.37 -22.63 -17.77
N LEU A 179 -13.13 -21.65 -18.26
CA LEU A 179 -13.65 -20.54 -17.44
C LEU A 179 -15.10 -20.29 -17.87
N ASP A 180 -16.03 -21.06 -17.30
CA ASP A 180 -17.45 -20.76 -17.40
C ASP A 180 -17.87 -19.69 -16.38
N ASP A 181 -19.12 -19.24 -16.48
CA ASP A 181 -19.69 -18.20 -15.62
C ASP A 181 -19.65 -18.61 -14.13
N GLU A 182 -19.77 -19.90 -13.81
CA GLU A 182 -19.76 -20.41 -12.43
C GLU A 182 -18.35 -20.35 -11.81
N ILE A 183 -17.32 -20.74 -12.58
CA ILE A 183 -15.92 -20.65 -12.17
C ILE A 183 -15.52 -19.18 -12.01
N GLU A 184 -15.87 -18.32 -12.96
CA GLU A 184 -15.58 -16.89 -12.87
C GLU A 184 -16.22 -16.28 -11.62
N GLN A 185 -17.49 -16.61 -11.35
CA GLN A 185 -18.21 -16.14 -10.16
C GLN A 185 -17.55 -16.63 -8.86
N SER A 186 -17.08 -17.88 -8.83
CA SER A 186 -16.36 -18.45 -7.68
C SER A 186 -15.07 -17.68 -7.38
N TRP A 187 -14.32 -17.30 -8.43
CA TRP A 187 -13.11 -16.48 -8.29
C TRP A 187 -13.41 -15.06 -7.82
N ILE A 188 -14.48 -14.44 -8.33
CA ILE A 188 -14.94 -13.13 -7.86
C ILE A 188 -15.23 -13.20 -6.34
N CYS A 189 -15.97 -14.22 -5.89
CA CYS A 189 -16.27 -14.43 -4.47
C CYS A 189 -15.01 -14.63 -3.61
N LEU A 190 -14.05 -15.43 -4.09
CA LEU A 190 -12.78 -15.65 -3.40
C LEU A 190 -11.97 -14.35 -3.28
N LEU A 191 -11.80 -13.61 -4.37
CA LEU A 191 -11.02 -12.37 -4.39
C LEU A 191 -11.67 -11.27 -3.55
N GLN A 192 -13.00 -11.18 -3.55
CA GLN A 192 -13.74 -10.29 -2.65
C GLN A 192 -13.50 -10.64 -1.18
N THR A 193 -13.44 -11.93 -0.84
CA THR A 193 -13.15 -12.42 0.52
C THR A 193 -11.72 -12.06 0.94
N ILE A 194 -10.74 -12.27 0.04
CA ILE A 194 -9.35 -11.88 0.24
C ILE A 194 -9.24 -10.37 0.47
N ARG A 195 -9.83 -9.56 -0.42
CA ARG A 195 -9.85 -8.10 -0.33
C ARG A 195 -10.44 -7.62 1.00
N LEU A 196 -11.59 -8.18 1.40
CA LEU A 196 -12.28 -7.82 2.64
C LEU A 196 -11.36 -8.05 3.86
N HIS A 197 -10.83 -9.26 4.03
CA HIS A 197 -10.07 -9.59 5.23
C HIS A 197 -8.65 -9.01 5.23
N MET A 198 -7.99 -8.89 4.07
CA MET A 198 -6.76 -8.11 4.01
C MET A 198 -7.01 -6.62 4.32
N GLY A 199 -8.13 -6.06 3.86
CA GLY A 199 -8.57 -4.71 4.22
C GLY A 199 -8.78 -4.54 5.72
N GLU A 200 -9.47 -5.48 6.37
CA GLU A 200 -9.61 -5.52 7.84
C GLU A 200 -8.24 -5.53 8.54
N GLY A 201 -7.28 -6.31 8.03
CA GLY A 201 -5.91 -6.34 8.52
C GLY A 201 -5.20 -4.98 8.47
N VAL A 202 -5.32 -4.29 7.33
CA VAL A 202 -4.79 -2.92 7.16
C VAL A 202 -5.47 -1.96 8.13
N GLU A 203 -6.80 -2.04 8.28
CA GLU A 203 -7.58 -1.19 9.20
C GLU A 203 -7.14 -1.37 10.66
N ILE A 204 -6.98 -2.63 11.11
CA ILE A 204 -6.49 -2.95 12.45
C ILE A 204 -5.10 -2.35 12.67
N GLN A 205 -4.18 -2.56 11.72
CA GLN A 205 -2.82 -2.03 11.83
C GLN A 205 -2.79 -0.50 11.81
N ARG A 206 -3.66 0.14 11.03
CA ARG A 206 -3.86 1.59 11.02
C ARG A 206 -4.34 2.10 12.38
N ALA A 207 -5.35 1.46 12.97
CA ALA A 207 -5.87 1.84 14.28
C ALA A 207 -4.80 1.73 15.39
N ASN A 208 -3.99 0.65 15.36
CA ASN A 208 -2.85 0.48 16.25
C ASN A 208 -1.82 1.60 16.06
N TYR A 209 -1.49 1.94 14.81
CA TYR A 209 -0.57 3.02 14.51
C TYR A 209 -1.08 4.38 15.01
N LEU A 210 -2.34 4.72 14.73
CA LEU A 210 -2.94 5.99 15.13
C LEU A 210 -3.01 6.14 16.65
N SER A 211 -3.23 5.06 17.40
CA SER A 211 -3.30 5.11 18.86
C SER A 211 -1.94 5.20 19.56
N GLN A 212 -0.86 4.72 18.94
CA GLN A 212 0.41 4.48 19.65
C GLN A 212 1.66 5.14 19.03
N CYS A 213 1.58 5.73 17.84
CA CYS A 213 2.78 6.17 17.12
C CYS A 213 3.53 7.34 17.77
N LEU A 214 2.86 8.19 18.56
CA LEU A 214 3.43 9.36 19.23
C LEU A 214 3.09 9.32 20.72
N ILE A 215 4.07 9.71 21.56
CA ILE A 215 3.88 9.83 23.02
C ILE A 215 3.59 11.28 23.43
N PRO A 216 3.03 11.53 24.63
CA PRO A 216 2.66 12.88 25.07
C PRO A 216 3.81 13.89 24.99
N LYS A 217 5.02 13.48 25.37
CA LYS A 217 6.22 14.32 25.31
C LYS A 217 6.58 14.75 23.87
N GLU A 218 6.50 13.83 22.90
CA GLU A 218 6.72 14.18 21.49
C GLU A 218 5.66 15.20 21.03
N MET A 219 4.41 15.04 21.49
CA MET A 219 3.32 15.94 21.13
C MET A 219 3.38 17.32 21.79
N GLU A 220 3.97 17.45 22.98
CA GLU A 220 4.29 18.76 23.57
C GLU A 220 5.25 19.53 22.65
N GLU A 221 6.33 18.89 22.19
CA GLU A 221 7.29 19.51 21.27
C GLU A 221 6.65 19.86 19.91
N VAL A 222 5.77 18.99 19.40
CA VAL A 222 5.00 19.27 18.16
C VAL A 222 4.13 20.51 18.34
N ARG A 223 3.38 20.62 19.44
CA ARG A 223 2.48 21.75 19.73
C ARG A 223 3.25 23.06 19.91
N ASP A 224 4.37 23.02 20.62
CA ASP A 224 5.24 24.18 20.81
C ASP A 224 5.79 24.70 19.48
N ASN A 225 6.22 23.79 18.60
CA ASN A 225 6.66 24.15 17.25
C ASN A 225 5.50 24.66 16.41
N TRP A 226 4.32 24.03 16.48
CA TRP A 226 3.14 24.39 15.71
C TRP A 226 2.60 25.78 16.06
N SER A 227 2.66 26.19 17.33
CA SER A 227 2.26 27.54 17.78
C SER A 227 3.04 28.66 17.06
N LYS A 228 4.31 28.40 16.70
CA LYS A 228 5.14 29.32 15.93
C LYS A 228 4.72 29.35 14.46
N ILE A 229 4.22 28.23 13.92
CA ILE A 229 3.65 28.15 12.58
C ILE A 229 2.32 28.91 12.52
N GLU A 230 1.47 28.75 13.53
CA GLU A 230 0.24 29.53 13.70
C GLU A 230 0.54 31.03 13.71
N SER A 231 1.54 31.45 14.49
CA SER A 231 1.98 32.85 14.58
C SER A 231 2.56 33.38 13.26
N TYR A 232 3.24 32.53 12.48
CA TYR A 232 3.74 32.88 11.15
C TYR A 232 2.61 33.05 10.12
N GLY A 233 1.53 32.30 10.30
CA GLY A 233 0.32 32.30 9.48
C GLY A 233 0.26 31.11 8.52
N PHE A 234 -0.81 30.32 8.64
CA PHE A 234 -0.99 29.07 7.88
C PHE A 234 -0.91 29.23 6.37
N ARG A 235 -1.50 30.28 5.79
CA ARG A 235 -1.45 30.47 4.33
C ARG A 235 -0.01 30.57 3.80
N LYS A 236 0.85 31.33 4.49
CA LYS A 236 2.26 31.49 4.11
C LYS A 236 3.04 30.19 4.32
N ALA A 237 2.78 29.51 5.43
CA ALA A 237 3.40 28.23 5.77
C ALA A 237 3.02 27.14 4.75
N GLY A 238 1.73 27.03 4.40
CA GLY A 238 1.21 26.07 3.45
C GLY A 238 1.78 26.24 2.05
N ILE A 239 1.89 27.48 1.56
CA ILE A 239 2.54 27.77 0.28
C ILE A 239 3.99 27.27 0.32
N LEU A 240 4.75 27.61 1.36
CA LEU A 240 6.14 27.19 1.51
C LEU A 240 6.30 25.66 1.53
N LEU A 241 5.40 24.95 2.23
CA LEU A 241 5.36 23.49 2.27
C LEU A 241 5.11 22.92 0.88
N CYS A 242 4.03 23.35 0.22
CA CYS A 242 3.58 22.77 -1.04
C CYS A 242 4.57 23.03 -2.18
N GLU A 243 5.20 24.20 -2.20
CA GLU A 243 6.25 24.50 -3.17
C GLU A 243 7.42 23.54 -3.05
N SER A 244 7.95 23.41 -1.83
CA SER A 244 9.09 22.53 -1.58
C SER A 244 8.73 21.07 -1.82
N ALA A 245 7.48 20.67 -1.52
CA ALA A 245 6.98 19.34 -1.82
C ALA A 245 6.89 19.09 -3.32
N PHE A 246 6.33 20.00 -4.11
CA PHE A 246 6.20 19.80 -5.56
C PHE A 246 7.54 19.88 -6.30
N GLU A 247 8.48 20.69 -5.81
CA GLU A 247 9.86 20.67 -6.29
C GLU A 247 10.54 19.32 -5.99
N SER A 248 10.45 18.85 -4.74
CA SER A 248 11.00 17.55 -4.33
C SER A 248 10.38 16.40 -5.14
N TYR A 249 9.06 16.42 -5.36
CA TYR A 249 8.36 15.42 -6.16
C TYR A 249 8.84 15.42 -7.61
N SER A 250 8.99 16.59 -8.21
CA SER A 250 9.51 16.73 -9.57
C SER A 250 10.93 16.18 -9.71
N ILE A 251 11.79 16.38 -8.69
CA ILE A 251 13.14 15.81 -8.64
C ILE A 251 13.07 14.28 -8.51
N LEU A 252 12.24 13.75 -7.61
CA LEU A 252 12.08 12.32 -7.41
C LEU A 252 11.54 11.62 -8.66
N LEU A 253 10.57 12.22 -9.33
CA LEU A 253 10.07 11.74 -10.62
C LEU A 253 11.23 11.63 -11.63
N LYS A 254 12.03 12.69 -11.80
CA LYS A 254 13.21 12.67 -12.68
C LYS A 254 14.25 11.62 -12.27
N MET A 255 14.55 11.49 -10.97
CA MET A 255 15.50 10.50 -10.46
C MET A 255 15.04 9.06 -10.72
N HIS A 256 13.74 8.82 -10.75
CA HIS A 256 13.14 7.53 -11.04
C HIS A 256 12.66 7.39 -12.49
N ASN A 257 13.00 8.37 -13.34
CA ASN A 257 12.55 8.50 -14.73
C ASN A 257 11.03 8.57 -14.96
N LEU A 258 10.21 8.77 -13.91
CA LEU A 258 8.74 8.80 -13.91
C LEU A 258 8.16 10.03 -14.62
N SER A 259 7.31 9.78 -15.63
CA SER A 259 6.49 10.78 -16.30
C SER A 259 5.06 10.72 -15.75
N MET A 260 4.83 11.47 -14.68
CA MET A 260 3.50 11.63 -14.09
C MET A 260 3.09 13.09 -14.10
N THR A 261 1.85 13.37 -14.49
CA THR A 261 1.30 14.73 -14.45
C THR A 261 0.72 14.98 -13.06
N LEU A 262 1.17 16.05 -12.39
CA LEU A 262 0.50 16.50 -11.18
C LEU A 262 -0.85 17.13 -11.57
N PRO A 263 -1.95 16.83 -10.86
CA PRO A 263 -3.26 17.43 -11.14
C PRO A 263 -3.29 18.95 -10.91
N ILE A 264 -2.32 19.48 -10.16
CA ILE A 264 -2.21 20.88 -9.79
C ILE A 264 -0.81 21.36 -10.14
N GLU A 265 -0.73 22.45 -10.92
CA GLU A 265 0.54 23.11 -11.20
C GLU A 265 1.10 23.80 -9.95
N ALA A 266 2.43 23.72 -9.77
CA ALA A 266 3.17 24.37 -8.69
C ALA A 266 3.28 25.89 -8.89
N ASN A 267 2.14 26.58 -8.96
CA ASN A 267 2.07 28.01 -9.21
C ASN A 267 1.38 28.74 -8.05
N LYS A 268 2.14 29.56 -7.31
CA LYS A 268 1.65 30.34 -6.16
C LYS A 268 0.54 31.33 -6.49
N THR A 269 0.42 31.74 -7.75
CA THR A 269 -0.65 32.65 -8.19
C THR A 269 -1.88 31.88 -8.65
N SER A 270 -1.80 30.55 -8.77
CA SER A 270 -2.94 29.71 -9.08
C SER A 270 -3.84 29.58 -7.85
N GLU A 271 -5.13 29.85 -8.02
CA GLU A 271 -6.13 29.66 -6.97
C GLU A 271 -6.18 28.21 -6.50
N SER A 272 -6.01 27.24 -7.40
CA SER A 272 -6.03 25.81 -7.06
C SER A 272 -4.85 25.40 -6.17
N PHE A 273 -3.66 25.94 -6.43
CA PHE A 273 -2.48 25.68 -5.61
C PHE A 273 -2.60 26.29 -4.21
N VAL A 274 -3.13 27.52 -4.13
CA VAL A 274 -3.33 28.18 -2.84
C VAL A 274 -4.43 27.50 -2.03
N ALA A 275 -5.53 27.09 -2.66
CA ALA A 275 -6.59 26.33 -2.02
C ALA A 275 -6.09 24.98 -1.48
N LEU A 276 -5.27 24.26 -2.26
CA LEU A 276 -4.60 23.04 -1.81
C LEU A 276 -3.71 23.31 -0.59
N SER A 277 -2.87 24.35 -0.65
CA SER A 277 -1.98 24.75 0.43
C SER A 277 -2.75 25.01 1.73
N ASP A 278 -3.87 25.73 1.63
CA ASP A 278 -4.74 26.01 2.77
C ASP A 278 -5.41 24.73 3.30
N GLN A 279 -5.82 23.82 2.43
CA GLN A 279 -6.43 22.53 2.82
C GLN A 279 -5.45 21.63 3.57
N ILE A 280 -4.20 21.54 3.10
CA ILE A 280 -3.14 20.77 3.76
C ILE A 280 -2.85 21.33 5.15
N MET A 281 -2.76 22.66 5.28
CA MET A 281 -2.51 23.27 6.59
C MET A 281 -3.66 23.05 7.56
N LYS A 282 -4.91 23.08 7.09
CA LYS A 282 -6.08 22.72 7.90
C LYS A 282 -6.06 21.25 8.33
N ALA A 283 -5.68 20.35 7.43
CA ALA A 283 -5.54 18.92 7.73
C ALA A 283 -4.46 18.65 8.78
N LEU A 284 -3.28 19.29 8.65
CA LEU A 284 -2.19 19.21 9.64
C LEU A 284 -2.61 19.80 10.98
N ASP A 285 -3.27 20.96 10.97
CA ASP A 285 -3.75 21.61 12.19
C ASP A 285 -4.76 20.74 12.93
N LYS A 286 -5.71 20.15 12.20
CA LYS A 286 -6.70 19.22 12.75
C LYS A 286 -6.04 17.98 13.32
N THR A 287 -5.04 17.43 12.61
CA THR A 287 -4.24 16.29 13.07
C THR A 287 -3.54 16.59 14.38
N ILE A 288 -2.85 17.72 14.50
CA ILE A 288 -2.10 18.07 15.73
C ILE A 288 -3.05 18.32 16.91
N LYS A 289 -4.22 18.90 16.64
CA LYS A 289 -5.25 19.19 17.65
C LYS A 289 -6.04 17.97 18.11
N SER A 290 -6.12 16.90 17.30
CA SER A 290 -6.91 15.70 17.64
C SER A 290 -6.21 14.74 18.61
N TYR A 291 -4.92 14.94 18.90
CA TYR A 291 -4.18 14.05 19.80
C TYR A 291 -4.67 14.13 21.24
N THR A 292 -4.95 12.97 21.84
CA THR A 292 -5.15 12.81 23.29
C THR A 292 -4.12 11.83 23.88
N PRO A 293 -3.67 12.03 25.13
CA PRO A 293 -2.77 11.07 25.79
C PRO A 293 -3.34 9.65 25.92
N GLU A 294 -4.65 9.53 26.04
CA GLU A 294 -5.34 8.25 26.29
C GLU A 294 -5.61 7.45 25.01
N GLU A 295 -5.92 8.13 23.90
CA GLU A 295 -6.40 7.48 22.66
C GLU A 295 -5.50 7.76 21.44
N GLY A 296 -4.43 8.54 21.61
CA GLY A 296 -3.58 9.00 20.51
C GLY A 296 -4.41 9.79 19.49
N PHE A 297 -4.44 9.32 18.25
CA PHE A 297 -5.20 9.91 17.13
C PHE A 297 -6.42 9.07 16.70
N ALA A 298 -6.96 8.20 17.57
CA ALA A 298 -8.04 7.28 17.20
C ALA A 298 -9.25 7.97 16.54
N ASN A 299 -9.60 9.18 16.99
CA ASN A 299 -10.76 9.93 16.47
C ASN A 299 -10.46 10.72 15.18
N LEU A 300 -9.19 10.82 14.76
CA LEU A 300 -8.78 11.68 13.65
C LEU A 300 -9.44 11.29 12.31
N ILE A 301 -9.70 10.00 12.09
CA ILE A 301 -10.37 9.53 10.87
C ILE A 301 -11.71 10.25 10.68
N LEU A 302 -12.52 10.38 11.74
CA LEU A 302 -13.81 11.08 11.65
C LEU A 302 -13.63 12.58 11.49
N GLU A 303 -12.59 13.13 12.09
CA GLU A 303 -12.32 14.56 12.17
C GLU A 303 -11.71 15.16 10.90
N ILE A 304 -11.09 14.34 10.05
CA ILE A 304 -10.35 14.81 8.87
C ILE A 304 -11.10 14.64 7.54
N ARG A 305 -12.33 14.12 7.57
CA ARG A 305 -13.16 13.80 6.38
C ARG A 305 -13.26 14.95 5.38
N ASP A 306 -13.50 16.16 5.86
CA ASP A 306 -13.67 17.36 5.02
C ASP A 306 -12.36 17.83 4.38
N PHE A 307 -11.22 17.27 4.78
CA PHE A 307 -9.89 17.64 4.32
C PHE A 307 -9.21 16.56 3.48
N VAL A 308 -9.94 15.52 3.06
CA VAL A 308 -9.39 14.45 2.22
C VAL A 308 -8.96 15.00 0.86
N ILE A 309 -7.69 14.80 0.52
CA ILE A 309 -7.10 15.19 -0.76
C ILE A 309 -6.83 13.92 -1.57
N LYS A 310 -7.81 13.51 -2.39
CA LYS A 310 -7.78 12.21 -3.09
C LYS A 310 -6.53 12.00 -3.93
N PHE A 311 -6.10 13.03 -4.67
CA PHE A 311 -4.98 12.85 -5.59
C PHE A 311 -3.65 12.52 -4.88
N LEU A 312 -3.46 12.95 -3.62
CA LEU A 312 -2.27 12.62 -2.83
C LEU A 312 -2.20 11.13 -2.44
N VAL A 313 -3.29 10.39 -2.65
CA VAL A 313 -3.40 8.99 -2.27
C VAL A 313 -3.52 8.06 -3.48
N VAL A 314 -4.34 8.41 -4.48
CA VAL A 314 -4.70 7.47 -5.56
C VAL A 314 -4.26 7.87 -6.97
N GLU A 315 -3.98 9.14 -7.24
CA GLU A 315 -3.66 9.63 -8.61
C GLU A 315 -2.16 9.83 -8.85
N VAL A 316 -1.36 9.89 -7.79
CA VAL A 316 0.08 10.07 -7.84
C VAL A 316 0.79 8.87 -7.23
N CYS A 317 2.08 8.73 -7.50
CA CYS A 317 2.89 7.70 -6.85
C CYS A 317 2.92 7.88 -5.31
N PRO A 318 2.30 6.98 -4.50
CA PRO A 318 2.14 7.20 -3.06
C PRO A 318 3.46 7.30 -2.27
N PRO A 319 4.48 6.42 -2.49
CA PRO A 319 5.75 6.55 -1.78
C PRO A 319 6.50 7.85 -2.07
N LEU A 320 6.46 8.33 -3.32
CA LEU A 320 7.18 9.53 -3.74
C LEU A 320 6.47 10.80 -3.28
N ILE A 321 5.14 10.86 -3.38
CA ILE A 321 4.40 12.04 -2.90
C ILE A 321 4.51 12.17 -1.39
N ARG A 322 4.41 11.07 -0.64
CA ARG A 322 4.62 11.04 0.81
C ARG A 322 5.98 11.61 1.17
N LYS A 323 7.05 11.08 0.55
CA LYS A 323 8.41 11.55 0.78
C LYS A 323 8.52 13.05 0.50
N SER A 324 7.98 13.50 -0.62
CA SER A 324 8.04 14.90 -1.04
C SER A 324 7.34 15.83 -0.07
N PHE A 325 6.16 15.47 0.42
CA PHE A 325 5.40 16.26 1.37
C PHE A 325 6.00 16.26 2.76
N ILE A 326 6.59 15.14 3.20
CA ILE A 326 7.41 15.09 4.41
C ILE A 326 8.58 16.06 4.26
N ASP A 327 9.34 15.98 3.17
CA ASP A 327 10.50 16.85 2.92
C ASP A 327 10.08 18.33 2.88
N GLY A 328 8.96 18.65 2.21
CA GLY A 328 8.40 20.00 2.16
C GLY A 328 7.94 20.51 3.53
N MET A 329 7.34 19.66 4.34
CA MET A 329 6.94 20.01 5.72
C MET A 329 8.17 20.26 6.59
N ILE A 330 9.19 19.41 6.51
CA ILE A 330 10.45 19.61 7.23
C ILE A 330 11.13 20.90 6.78
N HIS A 331 11.16 21.19 5.48
CA HIS A 331 11.70 22.44 4.96
C HIS A 331 10.96 23.66 5.52
N MET A 332 9.62 23.64 5.48
CA MET A 332 8.76 24.68 6.05
C MET A 332 9.07 24.92 7.53
N LEU A 333 9.10 23.83 8.33
CA LEU A 333 9.39 23.90 9.76
C LEU A 333 10.78 24.47 10.02
N CYS A 334 11.82 24.00 9.31
CA CYS A 334 13.18 24.48 9.52
C CYS A 334 13.31 25.98 9.25
N LYS A 335 12.64 26.46 8.19
CA LYS A 335 12.67 27.88 7.82
C LYS A 335 11.93 28.76 8.83
N ILE A 336 10.76 28.35 9.31
CA ILE A 336 9.97 29.15 10.25
C ILE A 336 10.56 29.10 11.66
N LEU A 337 11.09 27.95 12.07
CA LEU A 337 11.68 27.73 13.40
C LEU A 337 13.17 28.15 13.47
N ASN A 338 13.76 28.60 12.36
CA ASN A 338 15.18 28.94 12.23
C ASN A 338 16.13 27.79 12.64
N ILE A 339 15.77 26.55 12.29
CA ILE A 339 16.57 25.35 12.56
C ILE A 339 17.63 25.22 11.46
N LYS A 340 18.91 25.32 11.84
CA LYS A 340 20.04 25.13 10.91
C LYS A 340 20.49 23.68 10.76
N HIS A 341 20.36 22.90 11.83
CA HIS A 341 20.75 21.50 11.88
C HIS A 341 19.59 20.68 12.43
N VAL A 342 19.01 19.86 11.55
CA VAL A 342 17.87 19.03 11.91
C VAL A 342 18.35 17.81 12.66
N LYS A 343 17.84 17.61 13.88
CA LYS A 343 18.11 16.41 14.66
C LYS A 343 17.30 15.24 14.10
N GLU A 344 17.82 14.03 14.27
CA GLU A 344 17.15 12.82 13.81
C GLU A 344 15.78 12.63 14.51
N ASP A 345 15.70 12.85 15.83
CA ASP A 345 14.44 12.76 16.58
C ASP A 345 13.37 13.73 16.04
N PHE A 346 13.78 14.95 15.65
CA PHE A 346 12.88 15.92 15.04
C PHE A 346 12.30 15.40 13.72
N LEU A 347 13.12 14.78 12.88
CA LEU A 347 12.65 14.17 11.63
C LEU A 347 11.68 13.02 11.90
N HIS A 348 11.99 12.14 12.85
CA HIS A 348 11.15 10.98 13.17
C HIS A 348 9.79 11.40 13.71
N VAL A 349 9.74 12.36 14.63
CA VAL A 349 8.48 12.89 15.19
C VAL A 349 7.60 13.48 14.08
N TRP A 350 8.14 14.37 13.25
CA TRP A 350 7.35 15.00 12.20
C TRP A 350 6.95 14.03 11.08
N LYS A 351 7.78 13.03 10.75
CA LYS A 351 7.38 11.93 9.86
C LYS A 351 6.15 11.18 10.38
N LYS A 352 6.10 10.90 11.68
CA LYS A 352 4.92 10.28 12.31
C LYS A 352 3.69 11.17 12.20
N VAL A 353 3.81 12.47 12.50
CA VAL A 353 2.70 13.44 12.36
C VAL A 353 2.12 13.44 10.94
N TYR A 354 2.98 13.49 9.91
CA TYR A 354 2.51 13.42 8.53
C TYR A 354 1.86 12.07 8.22
N ARG A 355 2.47 10.96 8.64
CA ARG A 355 1.94 9.62 8.40
C ARG A 355 0.58 9.40 9.08
N VAL A 356 0.36 9.96 10.26
CA VAL A 356 -0.95 9.98 10.95
C VAL A 356 -2.01 10.67 10.10
N MET A 357 -1.71 11.87 9.59
CA MET A 357 -2.60 12.61 8.70
C MET A 357 -2.91 11.80 7.43
N GLU A 358 -1.88 11.29 6.77
CA GLU A 358 -2.00 10.50 5.54
C GLU A 358 -2.86 9.24 5.74
N GLN A 359 -2.59 8.45 6.79
CA GLN A 359 -3.35 7.24 7.08
C GLN A 359 -4.82 7.52 7.40
N SER A 360 -5.09 8.65 8.06
CA SER A 360 -6.45 9.09 8.33
C SER A 360 -7.17 9.54 7.06
N MET A 361 -6.46 10.17 6.10
CA MET A 361 -7.01 10.48 4.78
C MET A 361 -7.31 9.20 3.98
N ILE A 362 -6.39 8.24 3.96
CA ILE A 362 -6.57 6.95 3.26
C ILE A 362 -7.84 6.26 3.76
N ALA A 363 -8.06 6.19 5.08
CA ALA A 363 -9.25 5.58 5.66
C ALA A 363 -10.58 6.20 5.20
N ASN A 364 -10.57 7.47 4.78
CA ASN A 364 -11.77 8.17 4.29
C ASN A 364 -11.89 8.18 2.75
N ILE A 365 -10.91 7.64 2.03
CA ILE A 365 -11.03 7.40 0.57
C ILE A 365 -11.71 6.06 0.32
N VAL A 366 -11.48 5.10 1.20
CA VAL A 366 -12.00 3.72 1.16
C VAL A 366 -13.42 3.67 1.73
N GLU A 367 -14.27 4.69 1.53
CA GLU A 367 -15.62 4.68 2.14
C GLU A 367 -16.43 3.43 1.72
N TYR A 368 -16.74 2.61 2.74
CA TYR A 368 -17.49 1.35 2.75
C TYR A 368 -19.01 1.50 2.62
#